data_AF-A0A2E7ETC5-F1
#
_entry.id   AF-A0A2E7ETC5-F1
#
_cell.length_a   1.000
_cell.length_b   1.000
_cell.length_c   1.000
_cell.angle_alpha   90.00
_cell.angle_beta   90.00
_cell.angle_gamma   90.00
#
_symmetry.space_group_name_H-M   'P 1'
#
loop_
_entity.id
_entity.type
_entity.pdbx_description
1 polymer ?
#
loop_
_entity_poly.entity_id
_entity_poly.type
_entity_poly.pdbx_seq_one_letter_code
_entity_poly.pdbx_strand_id
1 'polypeptide(L)'
;EGQQDEGQQDEGQQGEGQQSEGQQSEGQQSEGQQGEGQQGEGQQDEGQQDEGQQDEGQQDEGQQGEGQQNQQENFPGQNRIQQAEQRMRDAEQQLEEAKRDEAIEDQVEARRLLEQAKAELEQILRQLREEEIERTLAMLESRFRKMLEMQLKVYDDTRRLSQIPVNQRDNQVVVQAGRLGAQELRIVNEAERALLLLREEGSSVAFPEAVAQIRADMEQIAERLTRTKLDRITLGLEEDVIAALEEMIEALQKAQQEAEERRQQQQQQQQQQQGAPQDQPLVDAIAELKMIRALQLRVNKRTQRYARLLDEPDNLVGQATDNELIESLSKLSEREERIRKLTRDIVLGRNQ
;
A
#
# COMPACT_ATOMS: atom_id res chain seq x y z
N GLU A 1 39.63 -30.10 30.30
CA GLU A 1 40.95 -29.85 30.93
C GLU A 1 41.80 -29.11 29.90
N GLY A 2 42.44 -27.97 30.18
CA GLY A 2 42.48 -27.19 31.42
C GLY A 2 42.33 -25.67 31.17
N GLN A 3 42.25 -24.91 32.25
CA GLN A 3 42.12 -23.44 32.29
C GLN A 3 43.48 -22.76 32.37
N GLN A 4 43.58 -21.49 31.95
CA GLN A 4 44.19 -20.35 32.67
C GLN A 4 44.42 -19.14 31.72
N ASP A 5 44.73 -17.95 32.23
CA ASP A 5 43.80 -16.91 32.72
C ASP A 5 44.51 -15.53 32.65
N GLU A 6 43.75 -14.45 32.85
CA GLU A 6 44.16 -13.07 33.21
C GLU A 6 45.01 -12.21 32.25
N GLY A 7 44.67 -10.91 32.22
CA GLY A 7 45.35 -9.88 31.42
C GLY A 7 44.62 -8.54 31.32
N GLN A 8 44.16 -7.97 32.45
CA GLN A 8 43.61 -6.61 32.50
C GLN A 8 44.72 -5.54 32.50
N GLN A 9 44.48 -4.41 31.83
CA GLN A 9 45.02 -3.10 32.22
C GLN A 9 44.16 -1.97 31.63
N ASP A 10 44.08 -0.86 32.38
CA ASP A 10 43.15 0.27 32.21
C ASP A 10 43.95 1.60 32.28
N GLU A 11 43.22 2.72 32.20
CA GLU A 11 43.60 4.12 32.45
C GLU A 11 44.21 4.96 31.31
N GLY A 12 43.63 6.17 31.13
CA GLY A 12 44.05 7.17 30.14
C GLY A 12 43.09 8.36 30.00
N GLN A 13 42.73 9.03 31.10
CA GLN A 13 41.84 10.21 31.08
C GLN A 13 42.54 11.51 30.63
N GLN A 14 41.83 12.34 29.85
CA GLN A 14 41.83 13.84 29.84
C GLN A 14 40.95 14.33 28.67
N GLY A 15 40.23 15.46 28.71
CA GLY A 15 40.02 16.42 29.81
C GLY A 15 39.90 17.86 29.32
N GLU A 16 38.66 18.39 29.26
CA GLU A 16 38.28 19.81 29.22
C GLU A 16 38.53 20.68 27.95
N GLY A 17 37.67 21.69 27.75
CA GLY A 17 37.75 22.65 26.64
C GLY A 17 36.43 23.34 26.26
N GLN A 18 35.85 24.15 27.15
CA GLN A 18 34.68 24.99 26.85
C GLN A 18 35.06 26.23 26.01
N GLN A 19 34.16 26.71 25.15
CA GLN A 19 33.95 28.16 24.97
C GLN A 19 32.64 28.49 24.23
N SER A 20 31.87 29.42 24.79
CA SER A 20 30.71 30.09 24.17
C SER A 20 30.82 31.59 24.44
N GLU A 21 30.83 32.39 23.37
CA GLU A 21 30.72 33.86 23.27
C GLU A 21 30.72 34.15 21.75
N GLY A 22 30.11 35.19 21.18
CA GLY A 22 29.30 36.28 21.71
C GLY A 22 29.05 37.30 20.57
N GLN A 23 27.83 37.81 20.46
CA GLN A 23 27.32 38.99 19.72
C GLN A 23 28.31 39.85 18.88
N GLN A 24 27.89 40.28 17.68
CA GLN A 24 27.47 41.68 17.42
C GLN A 24 26.95 41.93 16.00
N SER A 25 26.05 42.92 15.87
CA SER A 25 25.50 43.45 14.61
C SER A 25 26.04 44.86 14.34
N GLU A 26 26.27 45.18 13.07
CA GLU A 26 26.25 46.52 12.45
C GLU A 26 26.30 46.28 10.92
N GLY A 27 25.61 46.98 10.01
CA GLY A 27 24.82 48.20 10.10
C GLY A 27 25.29 49.22 9.06
N GLN A 28 24.38 49.90 8.34
CA GLN A 28 24.60 50.96 7.31
C GLN A 28 24.93 50.51 5.86
N GLN A 29 24.56 51.25 4.79
CA GLN A 29 23.36 52.08 4.51
C GLN A 29 23.27 52.38 2.99
N SER A 30 22.13 52.91 2.52
CA SER A 30 21.79 53.11 1.10
C SER A 30 22.19 54.47 0.48
N GLU A 31 22.44 54.49 -0.83
CA GLU A 31 22.16 55.59 -1.79
C GLU A 31 21.81 54.96 -3.16
N GLY A 32 20.94 55.49 -4.05
CA GLY A 32 19.96 56.58 -3.93
C GLY A 32 19.88 57.53 -5.14
N GLN A 33 18.98 57.30 -6.13
CA GLN A 33 18.37 58.25 -7.10
C GLN A 33 17.48 57.47 -8.12
N GLN A 34 16.17 57.71 -8.27
CA GLN A 34 15.44 58.79 -8.99
C GLN A 34 15.63 58.76 -10.53
N GLY A 35 14.61 58.89 -11.42
CA GLY A 35 13.14 58.93 -11.26
C GLY A 35 12.45 59.80 -12.35
N GLU A 36 11.30 59.39 -12.91
CA GLU A 36 10.30 60.15 -13.75
C GLU A 36 9.25 59.15 -14.32
N GLY A 37 7.93 59.38 -14.48
CA GLY A 37 7.00 60.44 -14.02
C GLY A 37 5.57 60.31 -14.63
N GLN A 38 4.54 60.91 -14.00
CA GLN A 38 3.13 61.16 -14.47
C GLN A 38 2.12 59.97 -14.48
N GLN A 39 0.81 60.10 -14.17
CA GLN A 39 -0.04 61.20 -13.64
C GLN A 39 -1.41 60.66 -13.09
N GLY A 40 -1.94 61.28 -12.02
CA GLY A 40 -3.38 61.49 -11.63
C GLY A 40 -4.43 60.35 -11.60
N GLU A 41 -5.66 60.49 -11.04
CA GLU A 41 -6.29 61.34 -10.00
C GLU A 41 -7.50 60.55 -9.41
N GLY A 42 -8.12 60.77 -8.23
CA GLY A 42 -7.85 61.66 -7.08
C GLY A 42 -9.11 61.83 -6.16
N GLN A 43 -8.95 61.76 -4.82
CA GLN A 43 -9.95 62.09 -3.75
C GLN A 43 -11.14 61.11 -3.55
N GLN A 44 -11.73 60.89 -2.36
CA GLN A 44 -11.91 61.72 -1.14
C GLN A 44 -11.63 60.99 0.20
N ASP A 45 -11.79 61.71 1.32
CA ASP A 45 -11.21 61.50 2.66
C ASP A 45 -12.28 61.54 3.79
N GLU A 46 -11.85 61.45 5.05
CA GLU A 46 -12.57 61.68 6.34
C GLU A 46 -13.50 60.54 6.84
N GLY A 47 -13.43 60.07 8.11
CA GLY A 47 -12.43 60.30 9.16
C GLY A 47 -12.88 59.87 10.58
N GLN A 48 -11.92 59.70 11.51
CA GLN A 48 -12.04 59.81 12.99
C GLN A 48 -12.92 58.77 13.75
N GLN A 49 -12.70 58.40 15.03
CA GLN A 49 -11.56 58.55 15.97
C GLN A 49 -11.62 57.46 17.07
N ASP A 50 -10.69 57.50 18.04
CA ASP A 50 -10.28 56.40 18.93
C ASP A 50 -10.69 56.60 20.43
N GLU A 51 -10.50 55.54 21.24
CA GLU A 51 -10.40 55.43 22.72
C GLU A 51 -11.58 55.82 23.66
N GLY A 52 -11.85 54.97 24.69
CA GLY A 52 -12.58 55.41 25.90
C GLY A 52 -13.23 54.39 26.87
N GLN A 53 -12.44 53.74 27.74
CA GLN A 53 -12.73 53.35 29.16
C GLN A 53 -13.87 52.36 29.59
N GLN A 54 -13.44 51.37 30.40
CA GLN A 54 -13.96 50.80 31.68
C GLN A 54 -15.33 51.32 32.25
N ASP A 55 -16.14 50.57 33.02
CA ASP A 55 -15.89 49.40 33.90
C ASP A 55 -17.16 48.57 34.24
N GLU A 56 -16.96 47.42 34.92
CA GLU A 56 -17.87 46.55 35.73
C GLU A 56 -19.40 46.44 35.46
N GLY A 57 -19.88 45.18 35.33
CA GLY A 57 -21.29 44.79 35.51
C GLY A 57 -21.53 43.27 35.47
N GLN A 58 -21.78 42.64 36.62
CA GLN A 58 -22.14 41.21 36.70
C GLN A 58 -23.61 40.97 36.29
N GLN A 59 -23.86 39.97 35.44
CA GLN A 59 -24.88 38.92 35.70
C GLN A 59 -24.77 37.76 34.70
N ASP A 60 -25.07 36.56 35.19
CA ASP A 60 -24.99 35.26 34.51
C ASP A 60 -26.36 34.88 33.94
N GLU A 61 -26.45 34.54 32.65
CA GLU A 61 -27.53 33.69 32.11
C GLU A 61 -27.25 33.20 30.66
N GLY A 62 -27.13 31.88 30.49
CA GLY A 62 -27.71 31.18 29.32
C GLY A 62 -26.82 30.94 28.08
N GLN A 63 -26.58 29.64 27.81
CA GLN A 63 -26.69 28.95 26.51
C GLN A 63 -26.34 29.71 25.21
N GLN A 64 -25.51 29.19 24.29
CA GLN A 64 -25.40 27.79 23.86
C GLN A 64 -23.95 27.47 23.47
N GLY A 65 -23.38 26.43 24.07
CA GLY A 65 -22.35 25.69 23.36
C GLY A 65 -23.03 24.92 22.23
N GLU A 66 -22.54 25.03 21.00
CA GLU A 66 -22.99 24.19 19.90
C GLU A 66 -22.66 22.74 20.24
N GLY A 67 -23.67 22.06 20.80
CA GLY A 67 -23.57 20.67 21.18
C GLY A 67 -23.21 19.88 19.94
N GLN A 68 -22.01 19.31 19.97
CA GLN A 68 -21.55 18.30 19.03
C GLN A 68 -22.53 17.12 19.15
N GLN A 69 -23.62 17.19 18.38
CA GLN A 69 -24.51 16.07 18.18
C GLN A 69 -23.65 15.01 17.50
N ASN A 70 -23.12 14.11 18.31
CA ASN A 70 -22.80 12.76 17.88
C ASN A 70 -24.05 12.26 17.17
N GLN A 71 -24.03 12.33 15.84
CA GLN A 71 -24.79 11.43 15.01
C GLN A 71 -24.22 10.05 15.34
N GLN A 72 -24.78 9.44 16.39
CA GLN A 72 -24.65 8.01 16.60
C GLN A 72 -25.31 7.39 15.38
N GLU A 73 -24.48 7.09 14.38
CA GLU A 73 -24.92 6.48 13.13
C GLU A 73 -25.78 5.27 13.49
N ASN A 74 -27.00 5.26 12.96
CA ASN A 74 -28.05 4.40 13.48
C ASN A 74 -27.84 2.96 12.98
N PHE A 75 -26.93 2.24 13.64
CA PHE A 75 -26.49 0.92 13.21
C PHE A 75 -27.44 -0.18 13.74
N PRO A 76 -27.79 -1.20 12.93
CA PRO A 76 -28.60 -2.31 13.40
C PRO A 76 -27.93 -3.02 14.59
N GLY A 77 -28.74 -3.38 15.59
CA GLY A 77 -28.27 -3.82 16.91
C GLY A 77 -28.24 -2.70 17.96
N GLN A 78 -28.21 -1.41 17.60
CA GLN A 78 -28.20 -0.30 18.57
C GLN A 78 -29.43 -0.32 19.51
N ASN A 79 -30.62 -0.63 18.99
CA ASN A 79 -31.84 -0.83 19.80
C ASN A 79 -31.68 -1.98 20.82
N ARG A 80 -30.96 -3.06 20.46
CA ARG A 80 -30.70 -4.18 21.38
C ARG A 80 -29.66 -3.81 22.45
N ILE A 81 -28.67 -3.01 22.09
CA ILE A 81 -27.69 -2.46 23.05
C ILE A 81 -28.40 -1.55 24.06
N GLN A 82 -29.29 -0.67 23.61
CA GLN A 82 -30.10 0.19 24.50
C GLN A 82 -31.02 -0.63 25.43
N GLN A 83 -31.68 -1.67 24.92
CA GLN A 83 -32.49 -2.58 25.74
C GLN A 83 -31.64 -3.37 26.75
N ALA A 84 -30.44 -3.80 26.37
CA ALA A 84 -29.50 -4.46 27.28
C ALA A 84 -29.00 -3.50 28.36
N GLU A 85 -28.69 -2.26 28.01
CA GLU A 85 -28.30 -1.22 28.96
C GLU A 85 -29.42 -0.94 29.97
N GLN A 86 -30.67 -0.84 29.51
CA GLN A 86 -31.82 -0.70 30.39
C GLN A 86 -31.95 -1.89 31.35
N ARG A 87 -31.87 -3.14 30.84
CA ARG A 87 -31.88 -4.34 31.69
C ARG A 87 -30.73 -4.40 32.70
N MET A 88 -29.55 -3.90 32.36
CA MET A 88 -28.43 -3.82 33.32
C MET A 88 -28.70 -2.78 34.42
N ARG A 89 -29.32 -1.64 34.11
CA ARG A 89 -29.74 -0.64 35.11
C ARG A 89 -30.88 -1.16 36.01
N ASP A 90 -31.83 -1.91 35.44
CA ASP A 90 -32.90 -2.55 36.20
C ASP A 90 -32.29 -3.59 37.16
N ALA A 91 -31.36 -4.43 36.69
CA ALA A 91 -30.63 -5.39 37.53
C ALA A 91 -29.81 -4.71 38.65
N GLU A 92 -29.19 -3.55 38.39
CA GLU A 92 -28.47 -2.76 39.39
C GLU A 92 -29.42 -2.33 40.53
N GLN A 93 -30.62 -1.81 40.20
CA GLN A 93 -31.64 -1.46 41.19
C GLN A 93 -32.16 -2.69 41.97
N GLN A 94 -32.37 -3.84 41.31
CA GLN A 94 -32.77 -5.07 42.03
C GLN A 94 -31.67 -5.51 43.02
N LEU A 95 -30.38 -5.34 42.69
CA LEU A 95 -29.28 -5.65 43.61
C LEU A 95 -29.23 -4.69 44.82
N GLU A 96 -29.50 -3.39 44.63
CA GLU A 96 -29.63 -2.42 45.72
C GLU A 96 -30.81 -2.78 46.66
N GLU A 97 -31.93 -3.26 46.11
CA GLU A 97 -33.09 -3.76 46.85
C GLU A 97 -32.90 -5.19 47.42
N ALA A 98 -31.70 -5.77 47.29
CA ALA A 98 -31.33 -7.13 47.70
C ALA A 98 -32.11 -8.29 47.03
N LYS A 99 -32.78 -8.01 45.91
CA LYS A 99 -33.53 -8.95 45.06
C LYS A 99 -32.61 -9.66 44.05
N ARG A 100 -31.91 -10.67 44.55
CA ARG A 100 -30.83 -11.34 43.79
C ARG A 100 -31.32 -12.20 42.64
N ASP A 101 -32.48 -12.84 42.77
CA ASP A 101 -32.97 -13.77 41.74
C ASP A 101 -33.49 -12.98 40.54
N GLU A 102 -34.23 -11.90 40.78
CA GLU A 102 -34.69 -10.93 39.78
C GLU A 102 -33.52 -10.24 39.06
N ALA A 103 -32.48 -9.83 39.79
CA ALA A 103 -31.26 -9.27 39.19
C ALA A 103 -30.55 -10.24 38.25
N ILE A 104 -30.56 -11.55 38.55
CA ILE A 104 -29.97 -12.58 37.69
C ILE A 104 -30.80 -12.75 36.41
N GLU A 105 -32.14 -12.70 36.49
CA GLU A 105 -33.00 -12.75 35.31
C GLU A 105 -32.74 -11.56 34.37
N ASP A 106 -32.67 -10.34 34.89
CA ASP A 106 -32.37 -9.13 34.10
C ASP A 106 -30.95 -9.16 33.51
N GLN A 107 -29.94 -9.67 34.23
CA GLN A 107 -28.58 -9.86 33.70
C GLN A 107 -28.51 -10.91 32.58
N VAL A 108 -29.26 -12.02 32.70
CA VAL A 108 -29.35 -13.05 31.65
C VAL A 108 -30.02 -12.48 30.40
N GLU A 109 -31.09 -11.71 30.56
CA GLU A 109 -31.78 -11.05 29.46
C GLU A 109 -30.93 -9.96 28.79
N ALA A 110 -30.22 -9.13 29.57
CA ALA A 110 -29.24 -8.18 29.05
C ALA A 110 -28.14 -8.88 28.24
N ARG A 111 -27.59 -9.98 28.75
CA ARG A 111 -26.60 -10.79 28.03
C ARG A 111 -27.18 -11.36 26.73
N ARG A 112 -28.40 -11.88 26.74
CA ARG A 112 -29.10 -12.38 25.55
C ARG A 112 -29.25 -11.30 24.48
N LEU A 113 -29.61 -10.07 24.89
CA LEU A 113 -29.73 -8.91 24.02
C LEU A 113 -28.37 -8.46 23.44
N LEU A 114 -27.29 -8.49 24.22
CA LEU A 114 -25.93 -8.20 23.74
C LEU A 114 -25.39 -9.26 22.78
N GLU A 115 -25.61 -10.55 23.06
CA GLU A 115 -25.26 -11.63 22.13
C GLU A 115 -26.04 -11.49 20.80
N GLN A 116 -27.31 -11.09 20.88
CA GLN A 116 -28.14 -10.78 19.72
C GLN A 116 -27.70 -9.50 18.97
N ALA A 117 -27.21 -8.46 19.66
CA ALA A 117 -26.67 -7.26 19.02
C ALA A 117 -25.33 -7.54 18.32
N LYS A 118 -24.46 -8.32 18.98
CA LYS A 118 -23.19 -8.76 18.42
C LYS A 118 -23.39 -9.56 17.13
N ALA A 119 -24.34 -10.50 17.11
CA ALA A 119 -24.63 -11.29 15.91
C ALA A 119 -25.12 -10.44 14.71
N GLU A 120 -25.91 -9.38 14.96
CA GLU A 120 -26.32 -8.44 13.90
C GLU A 120 -25.14 -7.61 13.38
N LEU A 121 -24.29 -7.11 14.28
CA LEU A 121 -23.08 -6.39 13.92
C LEU A 121 -22.09 -7.26 13.13
N GLU A 122 -21.88 -8.52 13.53
CA GLU A 122 -21.01 -9.47 12.82
C GLU A 122 -21.53 -9.76 11.40
N GLN A 123 -22.86 -9.85 11.20
CA GLN A 123 -23.45 -9.99 9.86
C GLN A 123 -23.22 -8.76 8.97
N ILE A 124 -23.32 -7.55 9.53
CA ILE A 124 -23.16 -6.31 8.78
C ILE A 124 -21.69 -6.05 8.45
N LEU A 125 -20.78 -6.27 9.41
CA LEU A 125 -19.34 -6.20 9.17
C LEU A 125 -18.91 -7.18 8.06
N ARG A 126 -19.52 -8.37 8.02
CA ARG A 126 -19.29 -9.34 6.93
C ARG A 126 -19.78 -8.83 5.58
N GLN A 127 -20.99 -8.28 5.50
CA GLN A 127 -21.54 -7.71 4.27
C GLN A 127 -20.69 -6.54 3.75
N LEU A 128 -20.35 -5.58 4.61
CA LEU A 128 -19.51 -4.43 4.25
C LEU A 128 -18.13 -4.86 3.77
N ARG A 129 -17.51 -5.84 4.44
CA ARG A 129 -16.21 -6.40 4.02
C ARG A 129 -16.29 -7.12 2.66
N GLU A 130 -17.37 -7.85 2.39
CA GLU A 130 -17.56 -8.51 1.09
C GLU A 130 -17.73 -7.48 -0.04
N GLU A 131 -18.48 -6.39 0.20
CA GLU A 131 -18.62 -5.28 -0.76
C GLU A 131 -17.31 -4.49 -0.96
N GLU A 132 -16.51 -4.33 0.09
CA GLU A 132 -15.16 -3.74 0.02
C GLU A 132 -14.18 -4.62 -0.77
N ILE A 133 -14.22 -5.94 -0.57
CA ILE A 133 -13.43 -6.93 -1.34
C ILE A 133 -13.84 -6.89 -2.83
N GLU A 134 -15.13 -7.00 -3.16
CA GLU A 134 -15.62 -6.92 -4.54
C GLU A 134 -15.15 -5.62 -5.23
N ARG A 135 -15.32 -4.47 -4.55
CA ARG A 135 -14.88 -3.17 -5.05
C ARG A 135 -13.38 -3.10 -5.25
N THR A 136 -12.58 -3.64 -4.32
CA THR A 136 -11.11 -3.63 -4.38
C THR A 136 -10.60 -4.52 -5.51
N LEU A 137 -11.16 -5.72 -5.67
CA LEU A 137 -10.86 -6.62 -6.79
C LEU A 137 -11.17 -5.99 -8.15
N ALA A 138 -12.29 -5.28 -8.28
CA ALA A 138 -12.66 -4.56 -9.51
C ALA A 138 -11.71 -3.38 -9.80
N MET A 139 -11.33 -2.60 -8.77
CA MET A 139 -10.34 -1.52 -8.91
C MET A 139 -8.96 -2.05 -9.33
N LEU A 140 -8.52 -3.15 -8.74
CA LEU A 140 -7.26 -3.81 -9.07
C LEU A 140 -7.29 -4.34 -10.51
N GLU A 141 -8.31 -5.11 -10.90
CA GLU A 141 -8.41 -5.67 -12.25
C GLU A 141 -8.40 -4.57 -13.33
N SER A 142 -9.13 -3.48 -13.11
CA SER A 142 -9.13 -2.31 -14.00
C SER A 142 -7.72 -1.71 -14.18
N ARG A 143 -6.94 -1.61 -13.09
CA ARG A 143 -5.53 -1.18 -13.15
C ARG A 143 -4.64 -2.16 -13.90
N PHE A 144 -4.76 -3.47 -13.65
CA PHE A 144 -3.95 -4.48 -14.33
C PHE A 144 -4.27 -4.55 -15.83
N ARG A 145 -5.55 -4.48 -16.23
CA ARG A 145 -5.95 -4.36 -17.65
C ARG A 145 -5.35 -3.13 -18.31
N LYS A 146 -5.39 -1.97 -17.64
CA LYS A 146 -4.76 -0.73 -18.14
C LYS A 146 -3.24 -0.89 -18.29
N MET A 147 -2.56 -1.51 -17.32
CA MET A 147 -1.13 -1.79 -17.43
C MET A 147 -0.82 -2.73 -18.59
N LEU A 148 -1.60 -3.79 -18.78
CA LEU A 148 -1.43 -4.73 -19.89
C LEU A 148 -1.59 -4.06 -21.26
N GLU A 149 -2.61 -3.20 -21.43
CA GLU A 149 -2.80 -2.44 -22.67
C GLU A 149 -1.59 -1.53 -22.98
N MET A 150 -1.08 -0.82 -21.96
CA MET A 150 0.12 0.01 -22.11
C MET A 150 1.36 -0.84 -22.42
N GLN A 151 1.54 -1.98 -21.74
CA GLN A 151 2.70 -2.86 -21.91
C GLN A 151 2.74 -3.49 -23.30
N LEU A 152 1.61 -4.00 -23.79
CA LEU A 152 1.49 -4.58 -25.13
C LEU A 152 1.91 -3.57 -26.21
N LYS A 153 1.50 -2.30 -26.04
CA LYS A 153 1.90 -1.22 -26.96
C LYS A 153 3.40 -0.93 -26.89
N VAL A 154 3.99 -0.86 -25.69
CA VAL A 154 5.45 -0.65 -25.55
C VAL A 154 6.20 -1.81 -26.18
N TYR A 155 5.85 -3.05 -25.87
CA TYR A 155 6.44 -4.26 -26.45
C TYR A 155 6.37 -4.31 -27.98
N ASP A 156 5.21 -4.03 -28.58
CA ASP A 156 5.05 -4.03 -30.03
C ASP A 156 5.96 -3.00 -30.72
N ASP A 157 6.09 -1.80 -30.13
CA ASP A 157 6.98 -0.76 -30.64
C ASP A 157 8.46 -1.08 -30.36
N THR A 158 8.84 -1.58 -29.17
CA THR A 158 10.19 -2.09 -28.87
C THR A 158 10.59 -3.18 -29.86
N ARG A 159 9.67 -4.11 -30.17
CA ARG A 159 9.86 -5.20 -31.14
C ARG A 159 10.00 -4.72 -32.58
N ARG A 160 9.37 -3.59 -32.96
CA ARG A 160 9.60 -2.95 -34.26
C ARG A 160 10.99 -2.32 -34.33
N LEU A 161 11.40 -1.60 -33.28
CA LEU A 161 12.73 -0.97 -33.24
C LEU A 161 13.88 -2.00 -33.15
N SER A 162 13.67 -3.12 -32.45
CA SER A 162 14.70 -4.16 -32.30
C SER A 162 15.11 -4.79 -33.64
N GLN A 163 14.19 -4.83 -34.62
CA GLN A 163 14.43 -5.33 -35.98
C GLN A 163 15.37 -4.43 -36.80
N ILE A 164 15.58 -3.17 -36.40
CA ILE A 164 16.51 -2.26 -37.06
C ILE A 164 17.95 -2.70 -36.71
N PRO A 165 18.79 -3.09 -37.70
CA PRO A 165 20.17 -3.50 -37.47
C PRO A 165 20.97 -2.43 -36.72
N VAL A 166 21.86 -2.82 -35.81
CA VAL A 166 22.58 -1.89 -34.92
C VAL A 166 23.35 -0.80 -35.70
N ASN A 167 23.93 -1.16 -36.84
CA ASN A 167 24.64 -0.24 -37.74
C ASN A 167 23.74 0.70 -38.56
N GLN A 168 22.42 0.53 -38.51
CA GLN A 168 21.40 1.36 -39.16
C GLN A 168 20.57 2.17 -38.16
N ARG A 169 20.84 2.04 -36.85
CA ARG A 169 20.15 2.81 -35.81
C ARG A 169 20.69 4.24 -35.80
N ASP A 170 19.85 5.18 -36.16
CA ASP A 170 20.13 6.62 -36.18
C ASP A 170 19.60 7.31 -34.92
N ASN A 171 19.67 8.65 -34.90
CA ASN A 171 19.13 9.45 -33.81
C ASN A 171 17.59 9.30 -33.64
N GLN A 172 16.84 8.91 -34.68
CA GLN A 172 15.40 8.68 -34.55
C GLN A 172 15.13 7.44 -33.70
N VAL A 173 15.88 6.35 -33.91
CA VAL A 173 15.75 5.13 -33.09
C VAL A 173 16.08 5.41 -31.63
N VAL A 174 17.12 6.20 -31.34
CA VAL A 174 17.48 6.60 -29.97
C VAL A 174 16.35 7.42 -29.31
N VAL A 175 15.79 8.40 -30.02
CA VAL A 175 14.66 9.21 -29.52
C VAL A 175 13.39 8.36 -29.32
N GLN A 176 13.13 7.40 -30.19
CA GLN A 176 11.99 6.49 -30.06
C GLN A 176 12.17 5.54 -28.87
N ALA A 177 13.34 4.94 -28.70
CA ALA A 177 13.63 4.07 -27.54
C ALA A 177 13.53 4.84 -26.20
N GLY A 178 14.05 6.07 -26.13
CA GLY A 178 13.86 6.94 -24.95
C GLY A 178 12.38 7.28 -24.68
N ARG A 179 11.56 7.47 -25.72
CA ARG A 179 10.10 7.65 -25.57
C ARG A 179 9.38 6.39 -25.10
N LEU A 180 9.87 5.20 -25.44
CA LEU A 180 9.33 3.94 -24.92
C LEU A 180 9.69 3.76 -23.45
N GLY A 181 10.93 4.03 -23.04
CA GLY A 181 11.32 4.05 -21.63
C GLY A 181 10.49 5.04 -20.78
N ALA A 182 10.18 6.22 -21.32
CA ALA A 182 9.29 7.18 -20.69
C ALA A 182 7.79 6.79 -20.69
N GLN A 183 7.38 5.83 -21.52
CA GLN A 183 6.05 5.20 -21.46
C GLN A 183 6.02 4.10 -20.41
N GLU A 184 7.06 3.26 -20.36
CA GLU A 184 7.24 2.20 -19.36
C GLU A 184 7.19 2.73 -17.93
N LEU A 185 7.84 3.87 -17.65
CA LEU A 185 7.75 4.55 -16.35
C LEU A 185 6.31 4.95 -15.95
N ARG A 186 5.39 5.14 -16.91
CA ARG A 186 3.97 5.40 -16.59
C ARG A 186 3.25 4.12 -16.15
N ILE A 187 3.70 2.96 -16.62
CA ILE A 187 3.22 1.65 -16.21
C ILE A 187 3.71 1.35 -14.78
N VAL A 188 4.99 1.64 -14.48
CA VAL A 188 5.55 1.61 -13.11
C VAL A 188 4.66 2.39 -12.13
N ASN A 189 4.26 3.62 -12.49
CA ASN A 189 3.38 4.46 -11.65
C ASN A 189 1.98 3.85 -11.39
N GLU A 190 1.42 3.07 -12.32
CA GLU A 190 0.16 2.34 -12.06
C GLU A 190 0.38 1.10 -11.20
N ALA A 191 1.53 0.43 -11.33
CA ALA A 191 1.91 -0.69 -10.47
C ALA A 191 2.15 -0.24 -9.02
N GLU A 192 2.74 0.94 -8.79
CA GLU A 192 2.85 1.54 -7.45
C GLU A 192 1.48 1.80 -6.80
N ARG A 193 0.50 2.28 -7.58
CA ARG A 193 -0.86 2.50 -7.09
C ARG A 193 -1.60 1.20 -6.79
N ALA A 194 -1.35 0.14 -7.58
CA ALA A 194 -1.86 -1.20 -7.27
C ALA A 194 -1.22 -1.77 -5.99
N LEU A 195 0.09 -1.56 -5.80
CA LEU A 195 0.80 -1.95 -4.57
C LEU A 195 0.32 -1.21 -3.32
N LEU A 196 -0.09 0.05 -3.44
CA LEU A 196 -0.66 0.81 -2.32
C LEU A 196 -1.94 0.13 -1.83
N LEU A 197 -2.91 -0.09 -2.73
CA LEU A 197 -4.19 -0.73 -2.43
C LEU A 197 -4.02 -2.13 -1.81
N LEU A 198 -3.09 -2.93 -2.34
CA LEU A 198 -2.79 -4.27 -1.83
C LEU A 198 -2.12 -4.27 -0.43
N ARG A 199 -1.50 -3.16 -0.02
CA ARG A 199 -0.88 -3.01 1.31
C ARG A 199 -1.85 -2.44 2.34
N GLU A 200 -2.77 -1.58 1.92
CA GLU A 200 -3.83 -1.03 2.76
C GLU A 200 -4.83 -2.12 3.18
N GLU A 201 -5.06 -3.10 2.32
CA GLU A 201 -5.94 -4.25 2.61
C GLU A 201 -5.27 -5.31 3.50
N GLY A 202 -3.98 -5.58 3.31
CA GLY A 202 -3.13 -6.29 4.29
C GLY A 202 -3.33 -7.80 4.47
N SER A 203 -4.28 -8.46 3.78
CA SER A 203 -4.55 -9.89 3.97
C SER A 203 -3.68 -10.82 3.13
N SER A 204 -3.19 -10.32 2.00
CA SER A 204 -2.54 -11.12 0.96
C SER A 204 -1.04 -10.85 0.93
N VAL A 205 -0.22 -11.90 0.89
CA VAL A 205 1.24 -11.79 1.02
C VAL A 205 1.92 -12.06 -0.33
N ALA A 206 1.41 -13.03 -1.09
CA ALA A 206 1.98 -13.41 -2.38
C ALA A 206 1.65 -12.39 -3.49
N PHE A 207 0.46 -11.78 -3.43
CA PHE A 207 0.02 -10.82 -4.43
C PHE A 207 0.85 -9.52 -4.44
N PRO A 208 1.12 -8.85 -3.29
CA PRO A 208 2.00 -7.67 -3.26
C PRO A 208 3.43 -7.96 -3.75
N GLU A 209 4.04 -9.09 -3.38
CA GLU A 209 5.38 -9.45 -3.88
C GLU A 209 5.37 -9.68 -5.40
N ALA A 210 4.32 -10.32 -5.95
CA ALA A 210 4.21 -10.52 -7.39
C ALA A 210 4.18 -9.17 -8.15
N VAL A 211 3.37 -8.22 -7.69
CA VAL A 211 3.30 -6.87 -8.29
C VAL A 211 4.60 -6.09 -8.09
N ALA A 212 5.28 -6.27 -6.96
CA ALA A 212 6.57 -5.63 -6.70
C ALA A 212 7.68 -6.14 -7.64
N GLN A 213 7.71 -7.44 -7.94
CA GLN A 213 8.64 -8.00 -8.94
C GLN A 213 8.35 -7.50 -10.35
N ILE A 214 7.08 -7.38 -10.72
CA ILE A 214 6.64 -6.85 -12.03
C ILE A 214 7.03 -5.38 -12.18
N ARG A 215 6.82 -4.56 -11.14
CA ARG A 215 7.26 -3.16 -11.12
C ARG A 215 8.77 -3.05 -11.31
N ALA A 216 9.55 -3.89 -10.61
CA ALA A 216 11.01 -3.93 -10.76
C ALA A 216 11.48 -4.40 -12.16
N ASP A 217 10.69 -5.21 -12.87
CA ASP A 217 10.94 -5.53 -14.28
C ASP A 217 10.64 -4.33 -15.19
N MET A 218 9.51 -3.64 -15.01
CA MET A 218 9.18 -2.41 -15.75
C MET A 218 10.24 -1.31 -15.53
N GLU A 219 10.76 -1.13 -14.31
CA GLU A 219 11.89 -0.26 -14.00
C GLU A 219 13.15 -0.64 -14.81
N GLN A 220 13.46 -1.95 -14.87
CA GLN A 220 14.61 -2.46 -15.65
C GLN A 220 14.41 -2.28 -17.16
N ILE A 221 13.19 -2.48 -17.67
CA ILE A 221 12.84 -2.22 -19.08
C ILE A 221 13.04 -0.73 -19.41
N ALA A 222 12.51 0.18 -18.57
CA ALA A 222 12.63 1.61 -18.75
C ALA A 222 14.09 2.10 -18.84
N GLU A 223 14.96 1.60 -17.95
CA GLU A 223 16.39 1.88 -17.98
C GLU A 223 17.06 1.37 -19.26
N ARG A 224 16.76 0.13 -19.67
CA ARG A 224 17.32 -0.49 -20.89
C ARG A 224 16.87 0.22 -22.16
N LEU A 225 15.59 0.58 -22.27
CA LEU A 225 15.04 1.33 -23.39
C LEU A 225 15.66 2.73 -23.50
N THR A 226 15.87 3.41 -22.37
CA THR A 226 16.56 4.72 -22.32
C THR A 226 18.00 4.61 -22.82
N ARG A 227 18.68 3.48 -22.57
CA ARG A 227 20.00 3.16 -23.12
C ARG A 227 19.97 2.56 -24.54
N THR A 228 18.82 2.56 -25.23
CA THR A 228 18.62 1.99 -26.58
C THR A 228 18.98 0.48 -26.67
N LYS A 229 18.88 -0.24 -25.55
CA LYS A 229 19.11 -1.70 -25.47
C LYS A 229 17.86 -2.44 -25.93
N LEU A 230 17.77 -2.66 -27.24
CA LEU A 230 16.64 -3.31 -27.93
C LEU A 230 16.99 -4.76 -28.28
N ASP A 231 17.40 -5.55 -27.29
CA ASP A 231 17.88 -6.93 -27.44
C ASP A 231 16.91 -7.96 -26.86
N ARG A 232 17.30 -9.24 -26.89
CA ARG A 232 16.51 -10.37 -26.36
C ARG A 232 16.31 -10.32 -24.85
N ILE A 233 17.12 -9.58 -24.09
CA ILE A 233 16.90 -9.41 -22.65
C ILE A 233 15.74 -8.44 -22.45
N THR A 234 15.75 -7.29 -23.14
CA THR A 234 14.68 -6.29 -23.02
C THR A 234 13.33 -6.83 -23.51
N LEU A 235 13.27 -7.42 -24.71
CA LEU A 235 12.03 -8.05 -25.20
C LEU A 235 11.55 -9.18 -24.29
N GLY A 236 12.49 -9.96 -23.75
CA GLY A 236 12.16 -11.04 -22.82
C GLY A 236 11.59 -10.56 -21.49
N LEU A 237 12.05 -9.41 -20.99
CA LEU A 237 11.47 -8.75 -19.82
C LEU A 237 10.04 -8.27 -20.11
N GLU A 238 9.81 -7.62 -21.24
CA GLU A 238 8.49 -7.16 -21.65
C GLU A 238 7.50 -8.33 -21.80
N GLU A 239 7.92 -9.44 -22.42
CA GLU A 239 7.15 -10.71 -22.48
C GLU A 239 6.82 -11.27 -21.09
N ASP A 240 7.81 -11.28 -20.19
CA ASP A 240 7.65 -11.79 -18.82
C ASP A 240 6.68 -10.92 -18.00
N VAL A 241 6.64 -9.60 -18.24
CA VAL A 241 5.68 -8.66 -17.65
C VAL A 241 4.28 -8.81 -18.24
N ILE A 242 4.15 -8.97 -19.56
CA ILE A 242 2.84 -9.20 -20.22
C ILE A 242 2.17 -10.44 -19.65
N ALA A 243 2.88 -11.58 -19.64
CA ALA A 243 2.37 -12.83 -19.09
C ALA A 243 1.99 -12.70 -17.60
N ALA A 244 2.73 -11.89 -16.84
CA ALA A 244 2.43 -11.63 -15.43
C ALA A 244 1.12 -10.87 -15.23
N LEU A 245 0.88 -9.85 -16.05
CA LEU A 245 -0.34 -9.05 -16.01
C LEU A 245 -1.55 -9.88 -16.41
N GLU A 246 -1.41 -10.74 -17.43
CA GLU A 246 -2.44 -11.73 -17.81
C GLU A 246 -2.76 -12.72 -16.67
N GLU A 247 -1.73 -13.35 -16.08
CA GLU A 247 -1.87 -14.28 -14.94
C GLU A 247 -2.58 -13.65 -13.73
N MET A 248 -2.30 -12.38 -13.42
CA MET A 248 -2.95 -11.66 -12.32
C MET A 248 -4.39 -11.23 -12.65
N ILE A 249 -4.68 -10.84 -13.90
CA ILE A 249 -6.05 -10.53 -14.33
C ILE A 249 -6.93 -11.78 -14.23
N GLU A 250 -6.45 -12.94 -14.67
CA GLU A 250 -7.16 -14.22 -14.52
C GLU A 250 -7.42 -14.55 -13.04
N ALA A 251 -6.41 -14.36 -12.18
CA ALA A 251 -6.55 -14.59 -10.73
C ALA A 251 -7.60 -13.67 -10.08
N LEU A 252 -7.63 -12.39 -10.44
CA LEU A 252 -8.60 -11.41 -9.93
C LEU A 252 -10.02 -11.67 -10.45
N GLN A 253 -10.18 -12.06 -11.71
CA GLN A 253 -11.48 -12.44 -12.27
C GLN A 253 -12.06 -13.66 -11.55
N LYS A 254 -11.22 -14.66 -11.27
CA LYS A 254 -11.63 -15.83 -10.48
C LYS A 254 -12.00 -15.46 -9.05
N ALA A 255 -11.26 -14.54 -8.41
CA ALA A 255 -11.59 -14.04 -7.08
C ALA A 255 -12.92 -13.26 -7.04
N GLN A 256 -13.20 -12.44 -8.06
CA GLN A 256 -14.49 -11.75 -8.20
C GLN A 256 -15.65 -12.74 -8.34
N GLN A 257 -15.51 -13.75 -9.21
CA GLN A 257 -16.53 -14.79 -9.40
C GLN A 257 -16.81 -15.55 -8.08
N GLU A 258 -15.77 -15.92 -7.34
CA GLU A 258 -15.94 -16.57 -6.03
C GLU A 258 -16.56 -15.66 -4.98
N ALA A 259 -16.24 -14.37 -4.96
CA ALA A 259 -16.88 -13.40 -4.08
C ALA A 259 -18.38 -13.27 -4.39
N GLU A 260 -18.74 -13.14 -5.67
CA GLU A 260 -20.12 -13.06 -6.11
C GLU A 260 -20.90 -14.35 -5.78
N GLU A 261 -20.34 -15.52 -6.06
CA GLU A 261 -20.94 -16.82 -5.69
C GLU A 261 -21.16 -16.95 -4.18
N ARG A 262 -20.19 -16.54 -3.34
CA ARG A 262 -20.34 -16.53 -1.87
C ARG A 262 -21.45 -15.59 -1.43
N ARG A 263 -21.54 -14.40 -2.01
CA ARG A 263 -22.58 -13.41 -1.71
C ARG A 263 -23.97 -13.92 -2.08
N GLN A 264 -24.13 -14.53 -3.26
CA GLN A 264 -25.38 -15.18 -3.68
C GLN A 264 -25.77 -16.35 -2.76
N GLN A 265 -24.82 -17.19 -2.34
CA GLN A 265 -25.08 -18.30 -1.41
C GLN A 265 -25.50 -17.79 -0.01
N GLN A 266 -24.89 -16.72 0.49
CA GLN A 266 -25.25 -16.12 1.78
C GLN A 266 -26.63 -15.46 1.77
N GLN A 267 -27.04 -14.85 0.64
CA GLN A 267 -28.41 -14.36 0.47
C GLN A 267 -29.46 -15.49 0.49
N GLN A 268 -29.09 -16.71 0.09
CA GLN A 268 -29.98 -17.88 0.13
C GLN A 268 -29.97 -18.62 1.48
N GLN A 269 -28.88 -18.55 2.27
CA GLN A 269 -28.74 -19.24 3.56
C GLN A 269 -28.84 -18.29 4.78
N GLN A 270 -29.91 -17.52 4.85
CA GLN A 270 -30.12 -16.51 5.89
C GLN A 270 -30.41 -17.05 7.32
N GLN A 271 -30.09 -18.32 7.64
CA GLN A 271 -30.50 -18.95 8.90
C GLN A 271 -29.52 -19.89 9.63
N GLN A 272 -28.38 -20.32 9.05
CA GLN A 272 -27.46 -21.26 9.74
C GLN A 272 -25.95 -21.02 9.47
N GLN A 273 -25.37 -19.99 10.09
CA GLN A 273 -23.98 -20.06 10.56
C GLN A 273 -23.65 -18.97 11.58
N GLN A 274 -23.45 -19.38 12.84
CA GLN A 274 -22.65 -18.65 13.82
C GLN A 274 -21.19 -19.05 13.61
N GLY A 275 -20.50 -18.36 12.72
CA GLY A 275 -19.04 -18.42 12.59
C GLY A 275 -18.48 -17.04 12.96
N ALA A 276 -17.44 -17.01 13.79
CA ALA A 276 -16.76 -15.76 14.11
C ALA A 276 -16.24 -15.10 12.83
N PRO A 277 -16.19 -13.76 12.75
CA PRO A 277 -15.63 -13.06 11.59
C PRO A 277 -14.14 -13.40 11.46
N GLN A 278 -13.81 -14.29 10.53
CA GLN A 278 -12.46 -14.45 10.04
C GLN A 278 -12.17 -13.34 9.03
N ASP A 279 -10.97 -12.79 9.08
CA ASP A 279 -10.46 -11.90 8.04
C ASP A 279 -10.32 -12.72 6.75
N GLN A 280 -11.26 -12.52 5.82
CA GLN A 280 -11.26 -13.19 4.53
C GLN A 280 -10.23 -12.48 3.64
N PRO A 281 -9.24 -13.20 3.09
CA PRO A 281 -8.27 -12.57 2.20
C PRO A 281 -8.89 -12.22 0.85
N LEU A 282 -8.36 -11.18 0.19
CA LEU A 282 -8.72 -10.79 -1.19
C LEU A 282 -8.70 -11.97 -2.17
N VAL A 283 -7.79 -12.92 -1.97
CA VAL A 283 -7.58 -14.07 -2.85
C VAL A 283 -7.39 -15.33 -2.00
N ASP A 284 -7.86 -16.49 -2.48
CA ASP A 284 -7.75 -17.73 -1.72
C ASP A 284 -6.31 -18.26 -1.65
N ALA A 285 -6.04 -19.12 -0.65
CA ALA A 285 -4.70 -19.69 -0.45
C ALA A 285 -4.22 -20.51 -1.66
N ILE A 286 -5.15 -21.06 -2.46
CA ILE A 286 -4.80 -21.79 -3.71
C ILE A 286 -4.30 -20.80 -4.77
N ALA A 287 -4.90 -19.62 -4.90
CA ALA A 287 -4.42 -18.56 -5.78
C ALA A 287 -3.09 -17.98 -5.30
N GLU A 288 -2.86 -17.79 -3.98
CA GLU A 288 -1.54 -17.41 -3.47
C GLU A 288 -0.46 -18.43 -3.86
N LEU A 289 -0.72 -19.74 -3.66
CA LEU A 289 0.19 -20.81 -4.09
C LEU A 289 0.39 -20.85 -5.61
N LYS A 290 -0.65 -20.53 -6.41
CA LYS A 290 -0.51 -20.38 -7.86
C LYS A 290 0.36 -19.17 -8.23
N MET A 291 0.24 -18.05 -7.54
CA MET A 291 1.10 -16.87 -7.76
C MET A 291 2.56 -17.18 -7.42
N ILE A 292 2.84 -17.82 -6.28
CA ILE A 292 4.19 -18.29 -5.92
C ILE A 292 4.76 -19.21 -7.01
N ARG A 293 3.96 -20.17 -7.50
CA ARG A 293 4.35 -21.07 -8.59
C ARG A 293 4.62 -20.30 -9.89
N ALA A 294 3.82 -19.29 -10.21
CA ALA A 294 4.01 -18.45 -11.40
C ALA A 294 5.32 -17.65 -11.32
N LEU A 295 5.63 -17.04 -10.18
CA LEU A 295 6.91 -16.36 -9.93
C LEU A 295 8.09 -17.32 -10.11
N GLN A 296 8.05 -18.50 -9.50
CA GLN A 296 9.09 -19.53 -9.63
C GLN A 296 9.26 -20.00 -11.09
N LEU A 297 8.16 -20.22 -11.82
CA LEU A 297 8.20 -20.60 -13.23
C LEU A 297 8.79 -19.48 -14.11
N ARG A 298 8.53 -18.21 -13.78
CA ARG A 298 9.09 -17.05 -14.49
C ARG A 298 10.60 -16.94 -14.28
N VAL A 299 11.09 -17.09 -13.04
CA VAL A 299 12.54 -17.13 -12.80
C VAL A 299 13.18 -18.31 -13.54
N ASN A 300 12.60 -19.52 -13.47
CA ASN A 300 13.10 -20.67 -14.22
C ASN A 300 13.18 -20.41 -15.74
N LYS A 301 12.13 -19.81 -16.35
CA LYS A 301 12.14 -19.40 -17.77
C LYS A 301 13.26 -18.39 -18.05
N ARG A 302 13.44 -17.38 -17.19
CA ARG A 302 14.42 -16.31 -17.38
C ARG A 302 15.86 -16.78 -17.17
N THR A 303 16.12 -17.68 -16.22
CA THR A 303 17.39 -18.41 -16.06
C THR A 303 17.72 -19.21 -17.31
N GLN A 304 16.76 -19.94 -17.89
CA GLN A 304 16.96 -20.65 -19.17
C GLN A 304 17.20 -19.68 -20.34
N ARG A 305 16.52 -18.51 -20.37
CA ARG A 305 16.74 -17.47 -21.39
C ARG A 305 18.17 -16.93 -21.30
N TYR A 306 18.70 -16.73 -20.10
CA TYR A 306 20.07 -16.24 -19.84
C TYR A 306 21.16 -17.29 -20.09
N ALA A 307 20.94 -18.56 -19.74
CA ALA A 307 21.87 -19.65 -20.06
C ALA A 307 22.14 -19.75 -21.58
N ARG A 308 21.11 -19.51 -22.41
CA ARG A 308 21.24 -19.47 -23.89
C ARG A 308 21.97 -18.23 -24.44
N LEU A 309 22.39 -17.29 -23.60
CA LEU A 309 23.21 -16.14 -23.96
C LEU A 309 24.69 -16.34 -23.56
N LEU A 310 25.02 -17.42 -22.86
CA LEU A 310 26.40 -17.82 -22.60
C LEU A 310 27.05 -18.42 -23.86
N ASP A 311 28.36 -18.26 -23.99
CA ASP A 311 29.14 -18.83 -25.10
C ASP A 311 29.06 -20.37 -25.16
N GLU A 312 28.84 -21.02 -24.01
CA GLU A 312 28.60 -22.46 -23.86
C GLU A 312 27.20 -22.73 -23.27
N PRO A 313 26.13 -22.87 -24.09
CA PRO A 313 24.75 -22.97 -23.60
C PRO A 313 24.43 -24.25 -22.80
N ASP A 314 25.25 -25.30 -22.91
CA ASP A 314 25.13 -26.54 -22.12
C ASP A 314 25.93 -26.49 -20.80
N ASN A 315 26.76 -25.45 -20.58
CA ASN A 315 27.56 -25.30 -19.38
C ASN A 315 26.78 -24.54 -18.29
N LEU A 316 25.97 -25.28 -17.53
CA LEU A 316 25.19 -24.76 -16.39
C LEU A 316 26.04 -24.17 -15.24
N VAL A 317 27.38 -24.30 -15.30
CA VAL A 317 28.35 -23.74 -14.35
C VAL A 317 29.22 -22.64 -15.02
N GLY A 318 28.93 -22.30 -16.27
CA GLY A 318 29.66 -21.30 -17.05
C GLY A 318 29.61 -19.93 -16.38
N GLN A 319 30.78 -19.30 -16.23
CA GLN A 319 30.86 -17.95 -15.72
C GLN A 319 30.43 -16.97 -16.81
N ALA A 320 29.34 -16.24 -16.59
CA ALA A 320 29.01 -15.07 -17.40
C ALA A 320 30.18 -14.09 -17.34
N THR A 321 30.74 -13.74 -18.49
CA THR A 321 31.84 -12.76 -18.64
C THR A 321 31.31 -11.35 -18.92
N ASP A 322 30.09 -11.24 -19.43
CA ASP A 322 29.36 -9.98 -19.60
C ASP A 322 28.79 -9.49 -18.26
N ASN A 323 29.20 -8.28 -17.86
CA ASN A 323 28.73 -7.61 -16.64
C ASN A 323 27.20 -7.42 -16.63
N GLU A 324 26.55 -7.20 -17.78
CA GLU A 324 25.08 -7.03 -17.82
C GLU A 324 24.34 -8.34 -17.53
N LEU A 325 24.89 -9.45 -18.00
CA LEU A 325 24.38 -10.79 -17.73
C LEU A 325 24.62 -11.19 -16.26
N ILE A 326 25.80 -10.86 -15.70
CA ILE A 326 26.10 -11.04 -14.27
C ILE A 326 25.09 -10.29 -13.40
N GLU A 327 24.86 -8.99 -13.67
CA GLU A 327 23.91 -8.18 -12.90
C GLU A 327 22.48 -8.75 -13.00
N SER A 328 22.09 -9.20 -14.19
CA SER A 328 20.78 -9.80 -14.44
C SER A 328 20.61 -11.16 -13.73
N LEU A 329 21.68 -11.96 -13.60
CA LEU A 329 21.69 -13.21 -12.83
C LEU A 329 21.65 -12.95 -11.31
N SER A 330 22.34 -11.92 -10.81
CA SER A 330 22.26 -11.50 -9.40
C SER A 330 20.82 -11.12 -9.03
N LYS A 331 20.18 -10.29 -9.86
CA LYS A 331 18.77 -9.89 -9.70
C LYS A 331 17.79 -11.08 -9.73
N LEU A 332 18.11 -12.16 -10.45
CA LEU A 332 17.34 -13.41 -10.38
C LEU A 332 17.55 -14.18 -9.08
N SER A 333 18.80 -14.29 -8.61
CA SER A 333 19.10 -14.98 -7.34
C SER A 333 18.42 -14.31 -6.14
N GLU A 334 18.34 -12.98 -6.13
CA GLU A 334 17.57 -12.24 -5.12
C GLU A 334 16.07 -12.52 -5.17
N ARG A 335 15.49 -12.76 -6.36
CA ARG A 335 14.07 -13.11 -6.53
C ARG A 335 13.79 -14.52 -6.05
N GLU A 336 14.63 -15.49 -6.38
CA GLU A 336 14.57 -16.85 -5.82
C GLU A 336 14.58 -16.81 -4.29
N GLU A 337 15.49 -16.03 -3.71
CA GLU A 337 15.60 -15.90 -2.26
C GLU A 337 14.36 -15.23 -1.64
N ARG A 338 13.72 -14.26 -2.32
CA ARG A 338 12.43 -13.68 -1.88
C ARG A 338 11.28 -14.67 -2.00
N ILE A 339 11.14 -15.36 -3.13
CA ILE A 339 10.11 -16.40 -3.36
C ILE A 339 10.24 -17.51 -2.30
N ARG A 340 11.48 -17.93 -1.99
CA ARG A 340 11.78 -18.94 -0.96
C ARG A 340 11.39 -18.47 0.45
N LYS A 341 11.66 -17.20 0.81
CA LYS A 341 11.23 -16.60 2.09
C LYS A 341 9.71 -16.54 2.19
N LEU A 342 9.07 -15.93 1.20
CA LEU A 342 7.61 -15.82 1.08
C LEU A 342 6.92 -17.19 1.25
N THR A 343 7.37 -18.20 0.49
CA THR A 343 6.84 -19.57 0.57
C THR A 343 7.00 -20.16 1.97
N ARG A 344 8.16 -19.92 2.62
CA ARG A 344 8.42 -20.39 3.98
C ARG A 344 7.53 -19.69 5.00
N ASP A 345 7.36 -18.38 4.91
CA ASP A 345 6.61 -17.62 5.91
C ASP A 345 5.09 -17.90 5.82
N ILE A 346 4.58 -18.18 4.62
CA ILE A 346 3.21 -18.72 4.40
C ILE A 346 3.06 -20.12 5.03
N VAL A 347 4.01 -21.04 4.79
CA VAL A 347 3.96 -22.40 5.39
C VAL A 347 4.11 -22.38 6.91
N LEU A 348 4.85 -21.41 7.47
CA LEU A 348 5.03 -21.25 8.91
C LEU A 348 3.94 -20.41 9.58
N GLY A 349 2.95 -19.91 8.85
CA GLY A 349 1.88 -19.06 9.39
C GLY A 349 2.39 -17.76 10.02
N ARG A 350 3.55 -17.25 9.59
CA ARG A 350 4.16 -16.01 10.15
C ARG A 350 3.52 -14.71 9.67
N ASN A 351 2.55 -14.84 8.78
CA ASN A 351 1.77 -13.77 8.19
C ASN A 351 0.33 -13.76 8.72
N GLN A 352 0.07 -14.52 9.80
CA GLN A 352 -1.13 -14.52 10.64
C GLN A 352 -0.73 -14.12 12.06
#